data_AF-A0A510TK24-F1
#
_entry.id   AF-A0A510TK24-F1
#
_cell.length_a   1.000
_cell.length_b   1.000
_cell.length_c   1.000
_cell.angle_alpha   90.00
_cell.angle_beta   90.00
_cell.angle_gamma   90.00
#
_symmetry.space_group_name_H-M   'P 1'
#
loop_
_entity.id
_entity.type
_entity.pdbx_description
1 polymer ?
#
loop_
_entity_poly.entity_id
_entity_poly.type
_entity_poly.pdbx_seq_one_letter_code
_entity_poly.pdbx_strand_id
1 'polypeptide(L)'
;MKQAGALIAALILVVWLVWNLWNVFRIVTGLRDRSWRRPLWWVRVCSVSLFAGLLAWIWGVFRTGLDVRETCQFVHHVHYDRAYRDAHAAEFQKFFPLHNRCNAHFDLVPAWVNPSLAVCAVISIVAMAVLVKFGITHLTRLPRKESQS
;
A
#
# COMPACT_ATOMS: atom_id res chain seq x y z
N MET A 1 -18.95 21.28 5.85
CA MET A 1 -18.86 20.13 4.92
C MET A 1 -17.47 19.47 4.89
N LYS A 2 -16.37 20.21 4.67
CA LYS A 2 -15.00 19.65 4.63
C LYS A 2 -14.58 18.90 5.91
N GLN A 3 -14.93 19.44 7.09
CA GLN A 3 -14.63 18.81 8.38
C GLN A 3 -15.36 17.48 8.58
N ALA A 4 -16.64 17.39 8.19
CA ALA A 4 -17.40 16.15 8.27
C ALA A 4 -16.81 15.05 7.35
N GLY A 5 -16.39 15.41 6.13
CA GLY A 5 -15.73 14.49 5.21
C GLY A 5 -14.41 13.94 5.75
N ALA A 6 -13.58 14.80 6.37
CA ALA A 6 -12.32 14.39 6.98
C ALA A 6 -12.54 13.43 8.17
N LEU A 7 -13.55 13.69 9.01
CA LEU A 7 -13.89 12.82 10.13
C LEU A 7 -14.38 11.45 9.66
N ILE A 8 -15.20 11.41 8.61
CA ILE A 8 -15.67 10.14 8.02
C ILE A 8 -14.49 9.33 7.46
N ALA A 9 -13.59 9.98 6.71
CA ALA A 9 -12.40 9.32 6.17
C ALA A 9 -11.51 8.77 7.29
N ALA A 10 -11.29 9.55 8.36
CA ALA A 10 -10.53 9.10 9.52
C ALA A 10 -11.18 7.88 10.21
N LEU A 11 -12.51 7.90 10.39
CA LEU A 11 -13.23 6.77 10.96
C LEU A 11 -13.10 5.51 10.09
N ILE A 12 -13.23 5.63 8.77
CA ILE A 12 -13.04 4.52 7.83
C ILE A 12 -11.62 3.94 7.97
N LEU A 13 -10.60 4.80 8.02
CA LEU A 13 -9.21 4.36 8.18
C LEU A 13 -8.96 3.68 9.53
N VAL A 14 -9.55 4.17 10.62
CA VAL A 14 -9.43 3.56 11.95
C VAL A 14 -10.12 2.20 11.98
N VAL A 15 -11.34 2.10 11.45
CA VAL A 15 -12.06 0.82 11.34
C VAL A 15 -11.26 -0.17 10.49
N TRP A 16 -10.71 0.29 9.37
CA TRP A 16 -9.88 -0.54 8.49
C TRP A 16 -8.57 -0.96 9.17
N LEU A 17 -7.95 -0.09 9.96
CA LEU A 17 -6.78 -0.43 10.79
C LEU A 17 -7.10 -1.55 11.78
N VAL A 18 -8.15 -1.39 12.58
CA VAL A 18 -8.56 -2.38 13.59
C VAL A 18 -8.88 -3.73 12.91
N TRP A 19 -9.59 -3.69 11.79
CA TRP A 19 -9.87 -4.87 10.97
C TRP A 19 -8.59 -5.55 10.47
N ASN A 20 -7.60 -4.78 10.01
CA ASN A 20 -6.33 -5.33 9.53
C ASN A 20 -5.48 -5.92 10.66
N LEU A 21 -5.44 -5.30 11.84
CA LEU A 21 -4.76 -5.86 13.01
C LEU A 21 -5.32 -7.24 13.37
N TRP A 22 -6.66 -7.36 13.38
CA TRP A 22 -7.32 -8.64 13.55
C TRP A 22 -7.00 -9.64 12.43
N ASN A 23 -6.99 -9.20 11.18
CA ASN A 23 -6.65 -10.06 10.05
C ASN A 23 -5.20 -10.55 10.09
N VAL A 24 -4.24 -9.73 10.50
CA VAL A 24 -2.84 -10.14 10.69
C VAL A 24 -2.78 -11.28 11.70
N PHE A 25 -3.42 -11.13 12.86
CA PHE A 25 -3.51 -12.19 13.85
C PHE A 25 -4.13 -13.48 13.27
N ARG A 26 -5.21 -13.35 12.50
CA ARG A 26 -5.89 -14.49 11.85
C ARG A 26 -5.08 -15.13 10.71
N ILE A 27 -4.26 -14.37 9.99
CA ILE A 27 -3.35 -14.88 8.96
C ILE A 27 -2.26 -15.70 9.63
N VAL A 28 -1.62 -15.16 10.67
CA VAL A 28 -0.53 -15.82 11.41
C VAL A 28 -0.99 -17.12 12.04
N THR A 29 -2.13 -17.10 12.75
CA THR A 29 -2.73 -18.31 13.34
C THR A 29 -3.19 -19.31 12.27
N GLY A 30 -3.78 -18.82 11.18
CA GLY A 30 -4.27 -19.64 10.08
C GLY A 30 -3.19 -20.29 9.21
N LEU A 31 -1.91 -19.88 9.32
CA LEU A 31 -0.81 -20.55 8.64
C LEU A 31 -0.65 -21.99 9.14
N ARG A 32 -0.87 -22.25 10.43
CA ARG A 32 -0.73 -23.61 10.97
C ARG A 32 -1.82 -24.56 10.47
N ASP A 33 -3.02 -24.03 10.26
CA ASP A 33 -4.23 -24.82 9.92
C ASP A 33 -4.42 -25.02 8.41
N ARG A 34 -3.41 -24.73 7.59
CA ARG A 34 -3.49 -24.74 6.10
C ARG A 34 -4.64 -23.91 5.54
N SER A 35 -5.02 -22.84 6.24
CA SER A 35 -6.18 -22.02 5.88
C SER A 35 -6.00 -21.24 4.56
N TRP A 36 -4.77 -21.17 4.01
CA TRP A 36 -4.47 -20.65 2.67
C TRP A 36 -5.20 -21.38 1.53
N ARG A 37 -5.79 -22.56 1.79
CA ARG A 37 -6.67 -23.23 0.83
C ARG A 37 -8.06 -22.61 0.72
N ARG A 38 -8.43 -21.70 1.63
CA ARG A 38 -9.74 -21.04 1.65
C ARG A 38 -9.65 -19.66 0.98
N PRO A 39 -10.65 -19.25 0.18
CA PRO A 39 -10.64 -17.94 -0.48
C PRO A 39 -10.59 -16.78 0.52
N LEU A 40 -11.25 -16.91 1.67
CA LEU A 40 -11.26 -15.86 2.69
C LEU A 40 -9.87 -15.51 3.24
N TRP A 41 -8.92 -16.46 3.25
CA TRP A 41 -7.55 -16.18 3.67
C TRP A 41 -6.85 -15.22 2.70
N TRP A 42 -7.05 -15.40 1.39
CA TRP A 42 -6.50 -14.52 0.36
C TRP A 42 -7.15 -13.13 0.36
N VAL A 43 -8.44 -13.02 0.68
CA VAL A 43 -9.10 -11.71 0.89
C VAL A 43 -8.41 -10.94 2.02
N ARG A 44 -8.10 -11.62 3.14
CA ARG A 44 -7.39 -11.00 4.28
C ARG A 44 -5.98 -10.55 3.90
N VAL A 45 -5.22 -11.40 3.22
CA VAL A 45 -3.86 -11.05 2.75
C VAL A 45 -3.90 -9.85 1.81
N CYS A 46 -4.82 -9.83 0.85
CA CYS A 46 -5.00 -8.70 -0.05
C CYS A 46 -5.33 -7.41 0.72
N SER A 47 -6.26 -7.46 1.68
CA SER A 47 -6.66 -6.29 2.47
C SER A 47 -5.51 -5.73 3.31
N VAL A 48 -4.78 -6.59 4.01
CA VAL A 48 -3.62 -6.21 4.84
C VAL A 48 -2.51 -5.61 3.96
N SER A 49 -2.24 -6.23 2.82
CA SER A 49 -1.21 -5.76 1.88
C SER A 49 -1.56 -4.38 1.30
N LEU A 50 -2.80 -4.19 0.86
CA LEU A 50 -3.26 -2.88 0.35
C LEU A 50 -3.20 -1.80 1.43
N PHE A 51 -3.59 -2.13 2.67
CA PHE A 51 -3.56 -1.17 3.77
C PHE A 51 -2.12 -0.79 4.15
N ALA A 52 -1.21 -1.77 4.26
CA ALA A 52 0.20 -1.52 4.53
C ALA A 52 0.85 -0.70 3.42
N GLY A 53 0.57 -1.02 2.15
CA GLY A 53 1.00 -0.23 1.01
C GLY A 53 0.48 1.20 1.05
N LEU A 54 -0.79 1.40 1.38
CA LEU A 54 -1.38 2.72 1.53
C LEU A 54 -0.68 3.53 2.64
N LEU A 55 -0.42 2.92 3.80
CA LEU A 55 0.30 3.59 4.89
C LEU A 55 1.72 3.97 4.50
N ALA A 56 2.46 3.09 3.81
CA ALA A 56 3.80 3.39 3.30
C ALA A 56 3.76 4.52 2.27
N TRP A 57 2.75 4.54 1.40
CA TRP A 57 2.57 5.60 0.40
C TRP A 57 2.26 6.94 1.07
N ILE A 58 1.29 6.96 1.99
CA ILE A 58 0.95 8.13 2.81
C ILE A 58 2.20 8.65 3.52
N TRP A 59 2.97 7.77 4.16
CA TRP A 59 4.22 8.14 4.83
C TRP A 59 5.20 8.81 3.87
N GLY A 60 5.42 8.23 2.68
CA GLY A 60 6.29 8.81 1.66
C GLY A 60 5.82 10.18 1.17
N VAL A 61 4.50 10.35 0.96
CA VAL A 61 3.89 11.62 0.52
C VAL A 61 4.01 12.69 1.61
N PHE A 62 3.83 12.35 2.88
CA PHE A 62 4.00 13.33 3.96
C PHE A 62 5.47 13.73 4.16
N ARG A 63 6.43 12.87 3.79
CA ARG A 63 7.86 13.22 3.74
C ARG A 63 8.22 14.08 2.52
N THR A 64 7.29 14.26 1.58
CA THR A 64 7.48 15.16 0.45
C THR A 64 7.37 16.64 0.86
N GLY A 65 6.74 16.95 2.01
CA GLY A 65 6.77 18.25 2.69
C GLY A 65 6.11 19.44 1.95
N LEU A 66 5.66 20.44 2.70
CA LEU A 66 5.19 21.72 2.15
C LEU A 66 6.36 22.66 1.83
N ASP A 67 7.43 22.63 2.63
CA ASP A 67 8.70 23.30 2.34
C ASP A 67 9.87 22.30 2.40
N VAL A 68 10.20 21.75 1.23
CA VAL A 68 11.31 20.81 1.05
C VAL A 68 12.64 21.46 1.40
N ARG A 69 12.82 22.73 1.04
CA ARG A 69 14.08 23.45 1.26
C ARG A 69 14.34 23.61 2.75
N GLU A 70 13.34 24.03 3.52
CA GLU A 70 13.44 24.13 4.97
C GLU A 70 13.73 22.78 5.62
N THR A 71 13.03 21.73 5.18
CA THR A 71 13.24 20.38 5.71
C THR A 71 14.67 19.89 5.43
N CYS A 72 15.18 20.11 4.21
CA CYS A 72 16.55 19.76 3.85
C CYS A 72 17.59 20.53 4.70
N GLN A 73 17.45 21.85 4.80
CA GLN A 73 18.46 22.72 5.42
C GLN A 73 18.41 22.72 6.95
N PHE A 74 17.22 22.71 7.54
CA PHE A 74 17.03 22.90 8.98
C PHE A 74 16.75 21.61 9.76
N VAL A 75 16.15 20.58 9.13
CA VAL A 75 15.87 19.30 9.81
C VAL A 75 16.97 18.28 9.56
N HIS A 76 17.42 18.16 8.30
CA HIS A 76 18.43 17.18 7.91
C HIS A 76 19.83 17.78 7.73
N HIS A 77 19.98 19.11 7.81
CA HIS A 77 21.25 19.82 7.65
C HIS A 77 22.01 19.45 6.38
N VAL A 78 21.28 19.18 5.30
CA VAL A 78 21.83 18.88 3.96
C VAL A 78 21.65 20.05 3.01
N HIS A 79 22.60 20.20 2.08
CA HIS A 79 22.49 21.22 1.04
C HIS A 79 21.27 20.97 0.15
N TYR A 80 20.45 21.99 0.00
CA TYR A 80 19.33 22.02 -0.94
C TYR A 80 19.83 22.49 -2.31
N ASP A 81 19.93 21.56 -3.26
CA ASP A 81 20.36 21.83 -4.63
C ASP A 81 19.15 22.10 -5.52
N ARG A 82 18.86 23.39 -5.73
CA ARG A 82 17.76 23.83 -6.60
C ARG A 82 18.02 23.44 -8.06
N ALA A 83 19.24 23.60 -8.56
CA ALA A 83 19.57 23.32 -9.95
C ALA A 83 19.39 21.83 -10.28
N TYR A 84 19.80 20.94 -9.38
CA TYR A 84 19.52 19.51 -9.49
C TYR A 84 18.02 19.23 -9.55
N ARG A 85 17.22 19.83 -8.66
CA ARG A 85 15.78 19.58 -8.63
C ARG A 85 15.05 20.08 -9.88
N ASP A 86 15.43 21.26 -10.38
CA ASP A 86 14.83 21.81 -11.60
C ASP A 86 15.18 20.95 -12.82
N ALA A 87 16.41 20.45 -12.90
CA ALA A 87 16.84 19.51 -13.94
C ALA A 87 16.11 18.14 -13.85
N HIS A 88 15.67 17.72 -12.67
CA HIS A 88 15.00 16.44 -12.43
C HIS A 88 13.51 16.61 -12.08
N ALA A 89 12.87 17.72 -12.49
CA ALA A 89 11.49 18.04 -12.14
C ALA A 89 10.50 16.90 -12.47
N ALA A 90 10.73 16.20 -13.59
CA ALA A 90 9.92 15.07 -14.03
C ALA A 90 9.97 13.86 -13.07
N GLU A 91 11.03 13.70 -12.28
CA GLU A 91 11.15 12.61 -11.30
C GLU A 91 10.22 12.81 -10.11
N PHE A 92 9.99 14.06 -9.69
CA PHE A 92 9.14 14.40 -8.55
C PHE A 92 7.63 14.35 -8.86
N GLN A 93 7.27 14.27 -10.14
CA GLN A 93 5.88 14.14 -10.60
C GLN A 93 5.43 12.66 -10.70
N LYS A 94 6.34 11.70 -10.50
CA LYS A 94 6.02 10.27 -10.61
C LYS A 94 5.28 9.79 -9.36
N PHE A 95 4.22 9.02 -9.58
CA PHE A 95 3.51 8.34 -8.49
C PHE A 95 4.29 7.19 -7.86
N PHE A 96 5.25 6.61 -8.58
CA PHE A 96 6.19 5.60 -8.11
C PHE A 96 7.41 5.54 -9.05
N PRO A 97 8.62 5.31 -8.54
CA PRO A 97 9.02 5.35 -7.13
C PRO A 97 8.85 6.75 -6.52
N LEU A 98 8.52 6.80 -5.23
CA LEU A 98 8.44 8.07 -4.49
C LEU A 98 9.85 8.58 -4.23
N HIS A 99 10.11 9.81 -4.64
CA HIS A 99 11.36 10.50 -4.41
C HIS A 99 11.09 11.94 -3.97
N ASN A 100 11.87 12.42 -3.01
CA ASN A 100 11.95 13.82 -2.66
C ASN A 100 13.36 14.21 -2.26
N ARG A 101 14.21 14.37 -3.28
CA ARG A 101 15.64 14.58 -3.11
C ARG A 101 16.01 16.01 -2.76
N CYS A 102 16.85 16.18 -1.74
CA CYS A 102 17.47 17.46 -1.43
C CYS A 102 18.59 17.79 -2.41
N ASN A 103 19.34 16.76 -2.84
CA ASN A 103 20.42 16.80 -3.82
C ASN A 103 20.61 15.40 -4.43
N ALA A 104 21.64 15.19 -5.26
CA ALA A 104 21.89 13.90 -5.90
C ALA A 104 22.05 12.71 -4.94
N HIS A 105 22.44 12.96 -3.69
CA HIS A 105 22.84 11.93 -2.72
C HIS A 105 21.85 11.74 -1.56
N PHE A 106 20.94 12.68 -1.33
CA PHE A 106 20.04 12.63 -0.18
C PHE A 106 18.57 12.71 -0.58
N ASP A 107 17.80 11.68 -0.22
CA ASP A 107 16.36 11.58 -0.42
C ASP A 107 15.63 11.66 0.93
N LEU A 108 14.62 12.53 1.01
CA LEU A 108 13.76 12.64 2.19
C LEU A 108 12.82 11.44 2.32
N VAL A 109 12.53 10.74 1.21
CA VAL A 109 11.76 9.50 1.24
C VAL A 109 12.67 8.38 1.76
N PRO A 110 12.34 7.73 2.89
CA PRO A 110 13.16 6.65 3.42
C PRO A 110 13.32 5.49 2.44
N ALA A 111 14.52 4.91 2.39
CA ALA A 111 14.87 3.84 1.45
C ALA A 111 13.97 2.59 1.53
N TRP A 112 13.25 2.38 2.65
CA TRP A 112 12.32 1.26 2.83
C TRP A 112 10.95 1.47 2.17
N VAL A 113 10.54 2.72 1.89
CA VAL A 113 9.18 3.02 1.40
C VAL A 113 8.91 2.37 0.05
N ASN A 114 9.79 2.59 -0.93
CA ASN A 114 9.60 2.06 -2.28
C ASN A 114 9.64 0.51 -2.34
N PRO A 115 10.59 -0.17 -1.68
CA PRO A 115 10.54 -1.62 -1.54
C PRO A 115 9.26 -2.13 -0.87
N SER A 116 8.79 -1.49 0.21
CA SER A 116 7.54 -1.88 0.87
C SER A 116 6.33 -1.76 -0.06
N LEU A 117 6.24 -0.68 -0.84
CA LEU A 117 5.18 -0.50 -1.84
C LEU A 117 5.22 -1.59 -2.91
N ALA A 118 6.40 -1.89 -3.45
CA ALA A 118 6.57 -2.94 -4.45
C ALA A 118 6.15 -4.31 -3.91
N VAL A 119 6.61 -4.67 -2.70
CA VAL A 119 6.24 -5.95 -2.04
C VAL A 119 4.73 -6.02 -1.79
N CYS A 120 4.12 -4.95 -1.28
CA CYS A 120 2.67 -4.92 -1.05
C CYS A 120 1.89 -5.06 -2.36
N ALA A 121 2.31 -4.39 -3.44
CA ALA A 121 1.68 -4.51 -4.75
C ALA A 121 1.74 -5.96 -5.28
N VAL A 122 2.92 -6.59 -5.20
CA VAL A 122 3.11 -7.99 -5.63
C VAL A 122 2.22 -8.94 -4.82
N ILE A 123 2.20 -8.82 -3.49
CA ILE A 123 1.36 -9.66 -2.62
C ILE A 123 -0.13 -9.49 -2.98
N SER A 124 -0.58 -8.26 -3.20
CA SER A 124 -1.97 -7.98 -3.58
C SER A 124 -2.32 -8.59 -4.94
N ILE A 125 -1.43 -8.48 -5.94
CA ILE A 125 -1.63 -9.10 -7.27
C ILE A 125 -1.73 -10.62 -7.15
N VAL A 126 -0.84 -11.25 -6.39
CA VAL A 126 -0.88 -12.70 -6.16
C VAL A 126 -2.18 -13.10 -5.47
N ALA A 127 -2.59 -12.38 -4.44
CA ALA A 127 -3.84 -12.66 -3.73
C ALA A 127 -5.07 -12.53 -4.63
N MET A 128 -5.13 -11.48 -5.47
CA MET A 128 -6.20 -11.31 -6.46
C MET A 128 -6.21 -12.44 -7.49
N ALA A 129 -5.05 -12.84 -8.03
CA ALA A 129 -4.98 -13.94 -8.99
C ALA A 129 -5.51 -15.26 -8.40
N VAL A 130 -5.21 -15.55 -7.13
CA VAL A 130 -5.73 -16.74 -6.44
C VAL A 130 -7.24 -16.64 -6.21
N LEU A 131 -7.75 -15.46 -5.85
CA LEU A 131 -9.19 -15.24 -5.70
C LEU A 131 -9.96 -15.42 -7.02
N VAL A 132 -9.41 -14.88 -8.12
CA VAL A 132 -9.95 -15.08 -9.47
C VAL A 132 -10.01 -16.57 -9.81
N LYS A 133 -8.93 -17.32 -9.53
CA LYS A 133 -8.92 -18.78 -9.71
C LYS A 133 -10.03 -19.47 -8.92
N PHE A 134 -10.23 -19.11 -7.65
CA PHE A 134 -11.33 -19.66 -6.85
C PHE A 134 -12.70 -19.33 -7.46
N GLY A 135 -12.91 -18.08 -7.89
CA GLY A 135 -14.13 -17.65 -8.56
C GLY A 135 -14.42 -18.45 -9.83
N ILE A 136 -13.43 -18.61 -10.71
CA ILE A 136 -13.55 -19.41 -11.94
C ILE A 136 -13.91 -20.85 -11.60
N THR A 137 -13.24 -21.48 -10.63
CA THR A 137 -13.55 -22.87 -10.25
C THR A 137 -14.93 -23.04 -9.63
N HIS A 138 -15.47 -22.01 -8.98
CA HIS A 138 -16.83 -22.03 -8.45
C HIS A 138 -17.84 -21.94 -9.59
N LEU A 139 -17.63 -21.01 -10.53
CA LEU A 139 -18.49 -20.80 -11.68
C LEU A 139 -18.52 -22.03 -12.61
N THR A 140 -17.39 -22.69 -12.86
CA THR A 140 -17.36 -23.90 -13.72
C THR A 140 -18.02 -25.13 -13.10
N ARG A 141 -18.25 -25.13 -11.79
CA ARG A 141 -18.95 -26.22 -11.09
C ARG A 141 -20.47 -26.06 -11.04
N LEU A 142 -20.98 -24.83 -11.17
CA LEU A 142 -22.42 -24.55 -11.19
C LEU A 142 -23.17 -25.14 -12.40
N PRO A 143 -22.70 -25.06 -13.67
CA PRO A 143 -23.48 -25.52 -14.82
C PRO A 143 -23.69 -27.03 -14.88
N ARG A 144 -22.91 -27.84 -14.14
CA ARG A 144 -23.10 -29.29 -14.06
C ARG A 144 -24.30 -29.70 -13.20
N LYS A 145 -24.79 -28.83 -12.31
CA LYS A 145 -25.87 -29.18 -11.37
C LYS A 145 -27.27 -28.97 -11.96
N GLU A 146 -27.42 -28.06 -12.92
CA GLU A 146 -28.70 -27.84 -13.62
C GLU A 146 -28.99 -28.91 -14.69
N SER A 147 -27.98 -29.55 -15.28
CA SER A 147 -28.19 -30.55 -16.34
C SER A 147 -28.46 -31.98 -15.84
N GLN A 148 -28.64 -32.17 -14.53
CA GLN A 148 -28.83 -33.49 -13.89
C GLN A 148 -30.14 -33.60 -13.11
N SER A 149 -31.05 -32.63 -13.24
CA SER A 149 -32.40 -32.68 -12.67
C SER A 149 -33.46 -33.01 -13.71
#